data_AF-A0A940WFZ4-F1
#
_entry.id   AF-A0A940WFZ4-F1
#
_cell.length_a   1.000
_cell.length_b   1.000
_cell.length_c   1.000
_cell.angle_alpha   90.00
_cell.angle_beta   90.00
_cell.angle_gamma   90.00
#
_symmetry.space_group_name_H-M   'P 1'
#
loop_
_entity.id
_entity.type
_entity.pdbx_description
1 polymer ?
#
loop_
_entity_poly.entity_id
_entity_poly.type
_entity_poly.pdbx_seq_one_letter_code
_entity_poly.pdbx_strand_id
1 'polypeptide(L)' 'FRKPDFGLMKSLMRQPVIFDGRNIYDPKKMRERGFLYHSIGRKAHENHGPAEPARS' A
#
# COMPACT_ATOMS: atom_id res chain seq x y z
N PHE A 1 -4.80 -18.94 2.25
CA PHE A 1 -3.57 -18.34 1.68
C PHE A 1 -3.13 -17.19 2.57
N ARG A 2 -1.82 -17.14 2.83
CA ARG A 2 -1.17 -16.62 4.05
C ARG A 2 -1.44 -15.12 4.26
N LYS A 3 -1.93 -14.72 5.44
CA LYS A 3 -2.02 -13.31 5.85
C LYS A 3 -0.61 -12.70 5.76
N PRO A 4 -0.35 -11.73 4.88
CA PRO A 4 0.97 -11.10 4.79
C PRO A 4 1.27 -10.35 6.09
N ASP A 5 2.50 -10.48 6.58
CA ASP A 5 3.02 -9.59 7.62
C ASP A 5 3.52 -8.30 6.95
N PHE A 6 2.63 -7.32 6.88
CA PHE A 6 2.93 -6.02 6.28
C PHE A 6 4.01 -5.23 7.07
N GLY A 7 4.17 -5.50 8.36
CA GLY A 7 5.21 -4.87 9.17
C GLY A 7 6.60 -5.36 8.76
N LEU A 8 6.75 -6.68 8.71
CA LEU A 8 8.00 -7.31 8.25
C LEU A 8 8.31 -6.97 6.80
N MET A 9 7.32 -6.99 5.90
CA MET A 9 7.52 -6.58 4.52
C MET A 9 8.07 -5.15 4.44
N LYS A 10 7.46 -4.21 5.17
CA LYS A 10 7.89 -2.81 5.18
C LYS A 10 9.30 -2.63 5.74
N SER A 11 9.70 -3.38 6.77
CA SER A 11 11.06 -3.28 7.33
C SER A 11 12.14 -3.84 6.39
N LEU A 12 11.79 -4.79 5.52
CA LEU A 12 12.73 -5.41 4.58
C LEU A 12 12.83 -4.66 3.24
N MET A 13 11.81 -3.87 2.88
CA MET A 13 11.76 -3.17 1.59
C MET A 13 12.48 -1.82 1.65
N ARG A 14 13.31 -1.54 0.64
CA ARG A 14 13.92 -0.20 0.46
C ARG A 14 12.86 0.89 0.27
N GLN A 15 11.79 0.56 -0.45
CA GLN A 15 10.61 1.41 -0.62
C GLN A 15 9.36 0.52 -0.56
N PRO A 16 8.37 0.82 0.28
CA PRO A 16 7.18 -0.02 0.45
C PRO A 16 6.16 0.23 -0.67
N VAL A 17 6.43 -0.30 -1.87
CA VAL A 17 5.55 -0.19 -3.05
C VAL A 17 4.96 -1.56 -3.40
N ILE A 18 3.64 -1.63 -3.61
CA ILE A 18 2.91 -2.85 -4.00
C ILE A 18 2.19 -2.63 -5.33
N PHE A 19 2.40 -3.55 -6.27
CA PHE A 19 1.62 -3.66 -7.50
C PHE A 19 0.71 -4.91 -7.40
N ASP A 20 -0.60 -4.71 -7.41
CA ASP A 20 -1.58 -5.79 -7.27
C ASP A 20 -2.43 -5.92 -8.54
N GLY A 21 -2.07 -6.90 -9.37
CA GLY A 21 -2.78 -7.21 -10.61
C GLY A 21 -4.10 -7.97 -10.41
N ARG A 22 -4.41 -8.40 -9.19
CA ARG A 22 -5.63 -9.15 -8.85
C ARG A 22 -6.59 -8.36 -7.98
N ASN A 23 -6.20 -7.16 -7.56
CA ASN A 23 -7.02 -6.27 -6.75
C ASN A 23 -7.46 -6.89 -5.41
N ILE A 24 -6.61 -7.74 -4.84
CA ILE A 24 -6.83 -8.49 -3.59
C ILE A 24 -6.90 -7.54 -2.39
N TYR A 25 -6.09 -6.48 -2.39
CA TYR A 25 -6.03 -5.55 -1.26
C TYR A 25 -6.93 -4.33 -1.45
N ASP A 26 -7.37 -3.79 -0.31
CA ASP A 26 -8.09 -2.52 -0.24
C ASP A 26 -7.07 -1.35 -0.30
N PRO A 27 -7.22 -0.39 -1.25
CA PRO A 27 -6.24 0.69 -1.44
C PRO A 27 -6.08 1.59 -0.21
N LYS A 28 -7.19 1.94 0.46
CA LYS A 28 -7.17 2.82 1.64
C LYS A 28 -6.39 2.17 2.78
N LYS A 29 -6.64 0.88 3.02
CA LYS A 29 -5.93 0.06 4.00
C LYS A 29 -4.43 -0.07 3.71
N MET A 30 -4.01 -0.16 2.44
CA MET A 30 -2.59 -0.20 2.09
C MET A 30 -1.92 1.16 2.32
N ARG A 31 -2.61 2.26 2.00
CA ARG A 31 -2.16 3.63 2.28
C ARG A 31 -2.02 3.90 3.78
N GLU A 32 -2.99 3.49 4.60
CA GLU A 32 -2.93 3.60 6.07
C GLU A 32 -1.76 2.82 6.67
N ARG A 33 -1.37 1.70 6.03
CA ARG A 33 -0.16 0.92 6.40
C ARG A 33 1.15 1.56 5.89
N GLY A 34 1.05 2.61 5.09
CA GLY A 34 2.17 3.35 4.51
C GLY A 34 2.82 2.64 3.33
N PHE A 35 2.02 1.91 2.54
CA PHE A 35 2.45 1.40 1.23
C PHE A 35 1.95 2.33 0.12
N LEU A 36 2.81 2.58 -0.88
CA LEU A 36 2.36 3.06 -2.18
C LEU A 36 1.73 1.87 -2.91
N TYR A 37 0.46 1.99 -3.29
CA TYR A 37 -0.31 0.87 -3.81
C TYR A 37 -0.85 1.15 -5.22
N HIS A 38 -0.52 0.26 -6.16
CA HIS A 38 -0.98 0.32 -7.54
C HIS A 38 -1.89 -0.88 -7.84
N SER A 39 -3.09 -0.59 -8.35
CA SER A 39 -4.10 -1.59 -8.73
C SER A 39 -4.46 -1.45 -10.20
N ILE A 40 -5.07 -2.50 -10.78
CA ILE A 40 -5.40 -2.53 -12.21
C ILE A 40 -6.90 -2.29 -12.40
N GLY A 41 -7.26 -1.43 -13.36
CA GLY A 41 -8.65 -1.20 -13.77
C GLY A 41 -9.54 -0.50 -12.73
N ARG A 42 -9.00 -0.11 -11.57
CA ARG A 42 -9.68 0.79 -10.62
C ARG A 42 -9.39 2.22 -11.05
N LYS A 43 -10.42 3.09 -10.99
CA LYS A 43 -10.21 4.53 -11.20
C LYS A 43 -9.06 4.98 -10.30
N ALA A 44 -8.17 5.79 -10.84
CA ALA A 44 -7.10 6.46 -10.10
C ALA A 44 -7.68 7.53 -9.17
N HIS A 45 -8.66 7.18 -8.34
CA HIS A 45 -8.92 7.93 -7.13
C HIS A 45 -7.79 7.52 -6.21
N GLU A 46 -6.85 8.43 -5.99
CA GLU A 46 -5.90 8.34 -4.88
C GLU A 46 -4.69 7.41 -5.09
N ASN A 47 -3.85 7.68 -6.08
CA ASN A 47 -2.42 7.35 -5.99
C ASN A 47 -1.76 8.29 -4.95
N HIS A 48 -2.23 8.26 -3.70
CA HIS A 48 -1.62 9.02 -2.63
C HIS A 48 -0.47 8.19 -2.08
N GLY A 49 0.71 8.82 -1.96
CA GLY A 49 1.84 8.27 -1.25
C GLY A 49 1.49 7.85 0.19
N PRO A 50 2.44 7.26 0.93
CA PRO A 50 2.21 6.97 2.35
C PRO A 50 1.61 8.21 3.02
N ALA A 51 0.58 8.00 3.86
CA ALA A 51 -0.07 9.09 4.57
C ALA A 51 1.01 9.99 5.18
N GLU A 52 1.02 11.27 4.80
CA GLU A 52 1.96 12.25 5.36
C GLU A 52 1.90 12.11 6.89
N PRO A 53 3.03 11.92 7.59
CA PRO A 53 3.00 12.00 9.03
C PRO A 53 2.45 13.38 9.38
N ALA A 54 1.44 13.43 10.24
CA ALA A 54 0.88 14.69 10.72
C ALA A 54 2.07 15.58 11.15
N ARG A 55 2.25 16.71 10.44
CA ARG A 55 3.32 17.65 10.74
C ARG A 55 3.11 18.12 12.18
N SER A 56 4.07 17.80 13.06
CA SER A 56 4.19 18.38 14.40
C SER A 56 4.56 19.86 14.30
#